data_AF-A0A162CNX6-F1
#
_entry.id   AF-A0A162CNX6-F1
#
_cell.length_a   1.000
_cell.length_b   1.000
_cell.length_c   1.000
_cell.angle_alpha   90.00
_cell.angle_beta   90.00
_cell.angle_gamma   90.00
#
_symmetry.space_group_name_H-M   'P 1'
#
loop_
_entity.id
_entity.type
_entity.pdbx_description
1 polymer ?
#
loop_
_entity_poly.entity_id
_entity_poly.type
_entity_poly.pdbx_seq_one_letter_code
_entity_poly.pdbx_strand_id
1 'polypeptide(L)'
;MTESDGMFNPEFLTTDSQEGQPVNGLIQYLQDQSPDVLQRVAKSASPDIQDIIRHNVQGLLGMLPGEQFEVKVTSNRDNLANMLASAMMTGYFLRQMEQRKELEETLFGDDEMAIDSDSDI
;
A
#
# COMPACT_ATOMS: atom_id res chain seq x y z
N MET A 1 -25.16 -10.94 10.06
CA MET A 1 -25.65 -9.79 9.28
C MET A 1 -24.63 -8.69 9.44
N THR A 2 -23.64 -8.64 8.54
CA THR A 2 -22.64 -7.56 8.48
C THR A 2 -23.01 -6.71 7.29
N GLU A 3 -23.36 -5.46 7.55
CA GLU A 3 -23.61 -4.44 6.54
C GLU A 3 -22.40 -4.35 5.62
N SER A 4 -22.61 -4.76 4.37
CA SER A 4 -21.71 -4.48 3.27
C SER A 4 -21.78 -2.98 3.02
N ASP A 5 -20.87 -2.24 3.66
CA ASP A 5 -20.60 -0.85 3.32
C ASP A 5 -20.48 -0.75 1.80
N GLY A 6 -21.17 0.23 1.22
CA GLY A 6 -21.45 0.36 -0.21
C GLY A 6 -20.20 0.73 -1.01
N MET A 7 -19.19 -0.12 -0.96
CA MET A 7 -17.93 0.04 -1.65
C MET A 7 -18.23 0.05 -3.14
N PHE A 8 -18.10 1.23 -3.74
CA PHE A 8 -18.26 1.43 -5.16
C PHE A 8 -17.31 0.46 -5.89
N ASN A 9 -17.86 -0.48 -6.64
CA ASN A 9 -17.07 -1.45 -7.40
C ASN A 9 -16.67 -0.84 -8.76
N PRO A 10 -15.39 -0.48 -8.96
CA PRO A 10 -14.92 0.13 -10.21
C PRO A 10 -14.97 -0.78 -11.42
N GLU A 11 -15.07 -2.10 -11.22
CA GLU A 11 -15.15 -3.08 -12.32
C GLU A 11 -16.35 -2.82 -13.25
N PHE A 12 -17.37 -2.10 -12.77
CA PHE A 12 -18.51 -1.65 -13.58
C PHE A 12 -18.15 -0.59 -14.62
N LEU A 13 -17.15 0.27 -14.35
CA LEU A 13 -16.69 1.32 -15.26
C LEU A 13 -15.67 0.79 -16.28
N THR A 14 -14.93 -0.26 -15.91
CA THR A 14 -13.80 -0.83 -16.67
C THR A 14 -14.14 -2.14 -17.37
N THR A 15 -15.40 -2.58 -17.38
CA THR A 15 -15.83 -3.71 -18.20
C THR A 15 -15.66 -3.34 -19.68
N ASP A 16 -14.45 -3.55 -20.20
CA ASP A 16 -14.26 -3.97 -21.58
C ASP A 16 -15.14 -5.21 -21.75
N SER A 17 -16.04 -5.12 -22.73
CA SER A 17 -17.01 -6.15 -23.10
C SER A 17 -16.40 -7.55 -23.03
N GLN A 18 -16.51 -8.23 -21.88
CA GLN A 18 -16.31 -9.67 -21.83
C GLN A 18 -17.38 -10.25 -22.74
N GLU A 19 -16.96 -10.94 -23.79
CA GLU A 19 -17.81 -11.51 -24.83
C GLU A 19 -19.01 -12.23 -24.18
N GLY A 20 -20.19 -11.58 -24.19
CA GLY A 20 -21.44 -12.13 -23.66
C GLY A 20 -22.11 -11.37 -22.51
N GLN A 21 -21.53 -10.30 -21.95
CA GLN A 21 -22.25 -9.41 -21.01
C GLN A 21 -22.80 -8.18 -21.73
N PRO A 22 -24.09 -7.81 -21.52
CA PRO A 22 -24.64 -6.60 -22.13
C PRO A 22 -23.88 -5.39 -21.60
N VAL A 23 -23.29 -4.61 -22.52
CA VAL A 23 -22.67 -3.32 -22.22
C VAL A 23 -23.63 -2.53 -21.35
N ASN A 24 -23.16 -2.07 -20.19
CA ASN A 24 -24.01 -1.35 -19.26
C ASN A 24 -24.55 -0.10 -19.97
N GLY A 25 -25.86 -0.08 -20.26
CA GLY A 25 -26.49 0.98 -21.04
C GLY A 25 -26.33 2.37 -20.43
N LEU A 26 -26.14 2.45 -19.11
CA LEU A 26 -25.80 3.69 -18.43
C LEU A 26 -24.37 4.15 -18.75
N ILE A 27 -23.40 3.23 -18.82
CA ILE A 27 -22.01 3.55 -19.19
C ILE A 27 -21.95 4.07 -20.62
N GLN A 28 -22.59 3.37 -21.55
CA GLN A 28 -22.65 3.80 -22.94
C GLN A 28 -23.29 5.20 -23.06
N TYR A 29 -24.43 5.39 -22.39
CA TYR A 29 -25.11 6.68 -22.37
C TYR A 29 -24.22 7.79 -21.80
N LEU A 30 -23.48 7.53 -20.71
CA LEU A 30 -22.56 8.49 -20.09
C LEU A 30 -21.35 8.81 -20.98
N GLN A 31 -20.79 7.83 -21.68
CA GLN A 31 -19.70 8.01 -22.64
C GLN A 31 -20.14 8.83 -23.86
N ASP A 32 -21.39 8.67 -24.29
CA ASP A 32 -21.97 9.42 -25.41
C ASP A 32 -22.37 10.87 -25.00
N GLN A 33 -22.29 11.23 -23.72
CA GLN A 33 -22.57 12.60 -23.28
C GLN A 33 -21.42 13.56 -23.61
N SER A 34 -21.77 14.77 -24.01
CA SER A 34 -20.79 15.83 -24.18
C SER A 34 -20.12 16.22 -22.84
N PRO A 35 -18.86 16.71 -22.87
CA PRO A 35 -18.14 17.16 -21.68
C PRO A 35 -18.90 18.24 -20.89
N ASP A 36 -19.66 19.10 -21.57
CA ASP A 36 -20.46 20.16 -20.95
C ASP A 36 -21.62 19.60 -20.12
N VAL A 37 -22.25 18.52 -20.59
CA VAL A 37 -23.32 17.84 -19.88
C VAL A 37 -22.76 17.15 -18.64
N LEU A 38 -21.66 16.42 -18.77
CA LEU A 38 -20.99 15.77 -17.64
C LEU A 38 -20.55 16.77 -16.57
N GLN A 39 -19.99 17.92 -16.98
CA GLN A 39 -19.64 18.99 -16.06
C GLN A 39 -20.85 19.59 -15.35
N ARG A 40 -21.97 19.77 -16.06
CA ARG A 40 -23.21 20.27 -15.46
C ARG A 40 -23.76 19.29 -14.44
N VAL A 41 -23.72 17.98 -14.75
CA VAL A 41 -24.11 16.91 -13.83
C VAL A 41 -23.21 16.92 -12.59
N ALA A 42 -21.88 16.97 -12.77
CA ALA A 42 -20.92 17.05 -11.66
C ALA A 42 -21.14 18.30 -10.78
N LYS A 43 -21.47 19.46 -11.39
CA LYS A 43 -21.79 20.69 -10.67
C LYS A 43 -23.16 20.67 -9.99
N SER A 44 -24.08 19.85 -10.48
CA SER A 44 -25.43 19.68 -9.90
C SER A 44 -25.46 18.73 -8.70
N ALA A 45 -24.40 17.94 -8.50
CA ALA A 45 -24.24 17.10 -7.32
C ALA A 45 -24.12 17.95 -6.05
N SER A 46 -24.78 17.51 -4.98
CA SER A 46 -24.64 18.16 -3.66
C SER A 46 -23.19 18.08 -3.16
N PRO A 47 -22.77 18.97 -2.25
CA PRO A 47 -21.44 18.92 -1.65
C PRO A 47 -21.10 17.53 -1.07
N ASP A 48 -22.04 16.92 -0.35
CA ASP A 48 -21.88 15.57 0.23
C ASP A 48 -21.62 14.50 -0.86
N ILE A 49 -22.32 14.58 -1.99
CA ILE A 49 -22.12 13.66 -3.12
C ILE A 49 -20.76 13.91 -3.79
N GLN A 50 -20.33 15.15 -3.90
CA GLN A 50 -19.00 15.47 -4.43
C GLN A 50 -17.88 14.90 -3.56
N ASP A 51 -18.03 14.96 -2.22
CA ASP A 51 -17.06 14.40 -1.29
C ASP A 51 -17.01 12.88 -1.35
N ILE A 52 -18.17 12.20 -1.48
CA ILE A 52 -18.24 10.75 -1.72
C ILE A 52 -17.54 10.38 -3.04
N ILE A 53 -17.78 11.13 -4.12
CA ILE A 53 -17.12 10.88 -5.42
C ILE A 53 -15.60 11.09 -5.32
N ARG A 54 -15.14 12.14 -4.65
CA ARG A 54 -13.70 12.37 -4.40
C ARG A 54 -13.08 11.24 -3.61
N HIS A 55 -13.76 10.79 -2.56
CA HIS A 55 -13.30 9.66 -1.75
C HIS A 55 -13.23 8.36 -2.56
N ASN A 56 -14.24 8.08 -3.39
CA ASN A 56 -14.25 6.92 -4.28
C ASN A 56 -13.10 7.00 -5.30
N VAL A 57 -12.90 8.14 -5.97
CA VAL A 57 -11.78 8.33 -6.90
C VAL A 57 -10.43 8.17 -6.19
N GLN A 58 -10.28 8.69 -4.97
CA GLN A 58 -9.09 8.49 -4.15
C GLN A 58 -8.91 7.01 -3.77
N GLY A 59 -9.98 6.26 -3.51
CA GLY A 59 -9.93 4.81 -3.30
C GLY A 59 -9.47 4.04 -4.54
N LEU A 60 -9.92 4.46 -5.73
CA LEU A 60 -9.46 3.90 -7.01
C LEU A 60 -7.99 4.22 -7.30
N LEU A 61 -7.54 5.42 -6.92
CA LEU A 61 -6.15 5.86 -7.07
C LEU A 61 -5.24 5.39 -5.91
N GLY A 62 -5.82 4.90 -4.81
CA GLY A 62 -5.14 4.59 -3.54
C GLY A 62 -4.91 3.10 -3.28
N MET A 63 -5.34 2.21 -4.18
CA MET A 63 -5.12 0.76 -4.14
C MET A 63 -4.50 0.26 -5.46
N LEU A 64 -3.58 1.03 -6.05
CA LEU A 64 -2.91 0.59 -7.27
C LEU A 64 -1.98 -0.61 -6.96
N PRO A 65 -2.18 -1.79 -7.58
CA PRO A 65 -1.31 -2.94 -7.39
C PRO A 65 0.11 -2.59 -7.87
N GLY A 66 1.09 -2.63 -6.97
CA GLY A 66 2.47 -2.19 -7.24
C GLY A 66 3.19 -2.92 -8.38
N GLU A 67 2.65 -4.05 -8.85
CA GLU A 67 3.21 -4.81 -9.98
C GLU A 67 2.80 -4.25 -11.37
N GLN A 68 1.75 -3.43 -11.44
CA GLN A 68 1.18 -2.95 -12.72
C GLN A 68 1.44 -1.46 -12.96
N PHE A 69 2.02 -0.76 -11.99
CA PHE A 69 2.22 0.69 -12.01
C PHE A 69 3.62 1.08 -11.51
N GLU A 70 4.27 2.01 -12.22
CA GLU A 70 5.55 2.58 -11.83
C GLU A 70 5.37 3.57 -10.66
N VAL A 71 5.88 3.23 -9.46
CA VAL A 71 5.85 4.13 -8.30
C VAL A 71 7.01 5.13 -8.36
N LYS A 72 6.71 6.42 -8.56
CA LYS A 72 7.71 7.51 -8.54
C LYS A 72 7.64 8.27 -7.23
N VAL A 73 8.73 8.24 -6.46
CA VAL A 73 8.89 9.07 -5.26
C VAL A 73 9.75 10.28 -5.60
N THR A 74 9.19 11.48 -5.47
CA THR A 74 9.93 12.74 -5.63
C THR A 74 10.19 13.34 -4.26
N SER A 75 11.45 13.70 -3.97
CA SER A 75 11.85 14.28 -2.70
C SER A 75 12.85 15.42 -2.91
N ASN A 76 12.88 16.37 -1.98
CA ASN A 76 13.90 17.41 -1.97
C ASN A 76 15.19 16.89 -1.32
N ARG A 77 16.28 17.67 -1.45
CA ARG A 77 17.60 17.29 -0.95
C ARG A 77 17.59 17.01 0.55
N ASP A 78 16.90 17.81 1.34
CA ASP A 78 16.92 17.73 2.80
C ASP A 78 16.17 16.48 3.30
N ASN A 79 14.98 16.22 2.76
CA ASN A 79 14.18 15.04 3.10
C ASN A 79 14.89 13.76 2.65
N LEU A 80 15.52 13.75 1.47
CA LEU A 80 16.33 12.61 1.03
C LEU A 80 17.56 12.40 1.93
N ALA A 81 18.24 13.48 2.32
CA ALA A 81 19.39 13.39 3.23
C ALA A 81 18.99 12.84 4.60
N ASN A 82 17.85 13.28 5.15
CA ASN A 82 17.30 12.77 6.40
C ASN A 82 16.95 11.27 6.30
N MET A 83 16.36 10.85 5.17
CA MET A 83 16.05 9.44 4.92
C MET A 83 17.32 8.58 4.84
N LEU A 84 18.36 9.08 4.18
CA LEU A 84 19.66 8.38 4.12
C LEU A 84 20.31 8.32 5.50
N ALA A 85 20.26 9.40 6.28
CA ALA A 85 20.79 9.44 7.63
C ALA A 85 20.08 8.43 8.55
N SER A 86 18.75 8.35 8.50
CA SER A 86 18.00 7.38 9.28
C SER A 86 18.28 5.94 8.84
N ALA A 87 18.35 5.68 7.53
CA ALA A 87 18.73 4.37 7.02
C ALA A 87 20.13 3.95 7.47
N MET A 88 21.10 4.88 7.44
CA MET A 88 22.46 4.63 7.94
C MET A 88 22.46 4.33 9.44
N MET A 89 21.78 5.14 10.26
CA MET A 89 21.68 4.91 11.71
C MET A 89 21.08 3.54 12.02
N THR A 90 20.00 3.16 11.32
CA THR A 90 19.41 1.82 11.44
C THR A 90 20.39 0.73 11.03
N GLY A 91 21.12 0.91 9.93
CA GLY A 91 22.14 -0.05 9.48
C GLY A 91 23.26 -0.27 10.51
N TYR A 92 23.79 0.81 11.10
CA TYR A 92 24.79 0.72 12.15
C TYR A 92 24.25 0.04 13.41
N PHE A 93 23.02 0.37 13.82
CA PHE A 93 22.37 -0.27 14.95
C PHE A 93 22.21 -1.78 14.74
N LEU A 94 21.75 -2.21 13.56
CA LEU A 94 21.62 -3.62 13.23
C LEU A 94 22.98 -4.34 13.26
N ARG A 95 24.04 -3.73 12.72
CA ARG A 95 25.39 -4.30 12.79
C ARG A 95 25.91 -4.42 14.22
N GLN A 96 25.62 -3.44 15.07
CA GLN A 96 25.98 -3.49 16.49
C GLN A 96 25.24 -4.63 17.21
N MET A 97 23.96 -4.84 16.91
CA MET A 97 23.17 -5.95 17.47
C MET A 97 23.68 -7.31 16.99
N GLU A 98 24.08 -7.42 15.72
CA GLU A 98 24.71 -8.63 15.19
C GLU A 98 26.02 -8.94 15.90
N GLN A 99 26.90 -7.96 16.07
CA GLN A 99 28.16 -8.13 16.81
C GLN A 99 27.92 -8.51 18.27
N ARG A 100 26.90 -7.92 18.91
CA ARG A 100 26.53 -8.28 20.28
C ARG A 100 26.09 -9.74 20.36
N LYS A 101 25.25 -10.20 19.43
CA LYS A 101 24.80 -11.59 19.37
C LYS A 101 25.99 -12.54 19.15
N GLU A 102 26.85 -12.24 18.18
CA GLU A 102 28.04 -13.07 17.89
C GLU A 102 28.96 -13.16 19.11
N LEU A 103 29.17 -12.04 19.81
CA LEU A 103 29.95 -12.01 21.04
C LEU A 103 29.30 -12.87 22.15
N GLU A 104 27.99 -12.73 22.35
CA GLU A 104 27.24 -13.55 23.32
C GLU A 104 27.34 -15.06 22.98
N GLU A 105 27.21 -15.44 21.71
CA GLU A 105 27.38 -16.83 21.27
C GLU A 105 28.81 -17.35 21.52
N THR A 106 29.84 -16.53 21.29
CA THR A 106 31.23 -16.94 21.56
C THR A 106 31.59 -17.03 23.04
N LEU A 107 31.08 -16.12 23.90
CA LEU A 107 31.39 -16.15 25.33
C LEU A 107 30.59 -17.20 26.09
N PHE A 108 29.32 -17.39 25.74
CA PHE A 108 28.43 -18.30 26.46
C PHE A 108 28.32 -19.68 25.80
N GLY A 109 28.77 -19.85 24.55
CA GLY A 109 28.86 -21.14 23.88
C GLY A 109 29.92 -22.09 24.47
N ASP A 110 30.94 -21.56 25.16
CA ASP A 110 31.97 -22.37 25.84
C ASP A 110 31.56 -22.78 27.27
N ASP A 111 30.70 -22.02 27.95
CA ASP A 111 30.24 -22.31 29.33
C ASP A 111 29.24 -23.49 29.38
N GLU A 112 28.51 -23.76 28.30
CA GLU A 112 27.57 -24.89 28.22
C GLU A 112 28.27 -26.25 27.98
N MET A 113 29.54 -26.24 27.53
CA MET A 113 30.35 -27.46 27.31
C MET A 113 31.17 -27.88 28.54
N ALA A 114 31.20 -27.06 29.61
CA ALA A 114 31.97 -27.33 30.83
C ALA A 114 31.16 -28.01 31.95
N ILE A 115 29.85 -28.21 31.77
CA ILE A 115 28.95 -28.80 32.78
C ILE A 115 28.52 -30.22 32.34
N ASP A 116 29.48 -31.11 32.06
CA ASP A 116 29.17 -32.56 31.98
C ASP A 116 30.38 -33.47 32.22
N SER A 117 31.26 -33.13 33.17
CA SER A 117 32.43 -33.99 33.48
C SER A 117 32.59 -34.38 34.94
N ASP A 118 31.56 -34.27 35.79
CA ASP A 118 31.66 -34.69 37.19
C ASP A 118 30.40 -35.43 37.72
N SER A 119 29.80 -36.27 36.88
CA SER A 119 28.80 -37.26 37.30
C SER A 119 29.32 -38.69 37.16
N ASP A 120 30.46 -39.03 37.78
CA ASP A 120 30.82 -40.40 38.11
C ASP A 120 32.00 -40.42 39.11
N ILE A 121 31.69 -40.46 40.41
CA ILE A 121 32.39 -41.22 41.48
C ILE A 121 31.56 -41.21 42.77
#